data_AF-A0A842N9N5-F1
#
_entry.id   AF-A0A842N9N5-F1
#
_cell.length_a   1.000
_cell.length_b   1.000
_cell.length_c   1.000
_cell.angle_alpha   90.00
_cell.angle_beta   90.00
_cell.angle_gamma   90.00
#
_symmetry.space_group_name_H-M   'P 1'
#
loop_
_entity.id
_entity.type
_entity.pdbx_description
1 polymer ?
#
loop_
_entity_poly.entity_id
_entity_poly.type
_entity_poly.pdbx_seq_one_letter_code
_entity_poly.pdbx_strand_id
1 'polypeptide(L)' 'MNISRIRKDFPVLETQAYLNSAATGPLLSHVKEAVVDWWNAREGLQYVDLPNARGEVAKLIHCHEESVAL' A
#
# COMPACT_ATOMS: atom_id res chain seq x y z
N MET A 1 12.30 8.09 -15.63
CA MET A 1 11.26 8.09 -14.57
C MET A 1 10.24 9.18 -14.88
N ASN A 2 8.94 8.88 -14.96
CA ASN A 2 7.90 9.88 -15.25
C ASN A 2 7.20 10.30 -13.95
N ILE A 3 7.64 11.40 -13.35
CA ILE A 3 7.12 11.87 -12.05
C ILE A 3 5.68 12.37 -12.14
N SER A 4 5.29 13.00 -13.25
CA SER A 4 3.92 13.47 -13.46
C SER A 4 2.92 12.32 -13.49
N ARG A 5 3.32 11.18 -14.06
CA ARG A 5 2.54 9.93 -13.99
C ARG A 5 2.46 9.39 -12.57
N ILE A 6 3.59 9.28 -11.87
CA ILE A 6 3.65 8.76 -10.49
C ILE A 6 2.77 9.57 -9.55
N ARG A 7 2.76 10.90 -9.67
CA ARG A 7 1.94 11.77 -8.83
C ARG A 7 0.44 11.50 -8.94
N LYS A 8 -0.05 11.01 -10.08
CA LYS A 8 -1.46 10.65 -10.27
C LYS A 8 -1.88 9.43 -9.44
N ASP A 9 -0.93 8.60 -9.01
CA ASP A 9 -1.22 7.46 -8.13
C ASP A 9 -1.51 7.90 -6.69
N PHE A 10 -1.33 9.18 -6.36
CA PHE A 10 -1.54 9.74 -5.02
C PHE A 10 -2.61 10.84 -5.06
N PRO A 11 -3.90 10.52 -4.89
CA PRO A 11 -5.01 11.46 -5.10
C PRO A 11 -4.89 12.77 -4.30
N VAL A 12 -4.33 12.71 -3.08
CA VAL A 12 -4.15 13.90 -2.23
C VAL A 12 -3.22 14.94 -2.86
N LEU A 13 -2.28 14.52 -3.72
CA LEU A 13 -1.31 15.40 -4.37
C LEU A 13 -1.90 16.21 -5.54
N GLU A 14 -3.14 15.93 -5.94
CA GLU A 14 -3.86 16.70 -6.97
C GLU A 14 -4.40 18.03 -6.44
N THR A 15 -4.70 18.07 -5.14
CA THR A 15 -5.35 19.23 -4.51
C THR A 15 -4.52 19.87 -3.41
N GLN A 16 -3.48 19.19 -2.91
CA GLN A 16 -2.71 19.65 -1.75
C GLN A 16 -1.20 19.58 -1.98
N ALA A 17 -0.49 20.58 -1.45
CA ALA A 17 0.95 20.52 -1.24
C ALA A 17 1.23 19.69 0.02
N TYR A 18 1.65 18.44 -0.16
CA TYR A 18 1.89 17.51 0.94
C TYR A 18 3.32 17.66 1.49
N LEU A 19 3.46 18.39 2.59
CA LEU A 19 4.76 18.70 3.23
C LEU A 19 5.00 17.91 4.53
N ASN A 20 4.23 16.85 4.78
CA ASN A 20 4.29 16.06 6.02
C ASN A 20 4.76 14.60 5.79
N SER A 21 5.45 14.33 4.68
CA SER A 21 5.85 12.97 4.29
C SER A 21 6.77 12.26 5.28
N ALA A 22 7.47 13.02 6.13
CA ALA A 22 8.32 12.46 7.19
C ALA A 22 7.51 11.84 8.33
N ALA A 23 6.28 12.31 8.56
CA ALA A 23 5.38 11.73 9.56
C ALA A 23 4.59 10.56 8.98
N THR A 24 3.93 10.78 7.83
CA THR A 24 3.21 9.74 7.09
C THR A 24 3.29 10.00 5.59
N GLY A 25 3.47 8.96 4.79
CA GLY A 25 3.43 9.09 3.32
C GLY A 25 1.99 9.27 2.80
N PRO A 26 1.79 9.95 1.66
CA PRO A 26 0.48 9.97 1.01
C PRO A 26 0.08 8.56 0.54
N LEU A 27 -1.20 8.23 0.66
CA LEU A 27 -1.73 6.91 0.29
C LEU A 27 -1.76 6.73 -1.23
N LEU A 28 -1.23 5.60 -1.71
CA LEU A 28 -1.33 5.19 -3.12
C LEU A 28 -2.73 4.63 -3.42
N SER A 29 -3.28 4.98 -4.59
CA SER A 29 -4.61 4.57 -5.03
C SER A 29 -4.81 3.05 -5.03
N HIS A 30 -3.88 2.30 -5.61
CA HIS A 30 -3.97 0.83 -5.68
C HIS A 30 -3.88 0.15 -4.31
N VAL A 31 -3.17 0.74 -3.34
CA VAL A 31 -3.15 0.23 -1.95
C VAL A 31 -4.51 0.46 -1.31
N LYS A 32 -5.12 1.64 -1.52
CA LYS A 32 -6.47 1.94 -1.04
C LYS A 32 -7.49 0.95 -1.63
N GLU A 33 -7.44 0.72 -2.93
CA GLU A 33 -8.32 -0.21 -3.64
C GLU A 33 -8.20 -1.62 -3.07
N ALA A 34 -6.97 -2.15 -2.93
CA ALA A 34 -6.75 -3.48 -2.35
C ALA A 34 -7.30 -3.63 -0.92
N VAL A 35 -7.17 -2.60 -0.08
CA VAL A 35 -7.73 -2.60 1.28
C VAL A 35 -9.26 -2.57 1.27
N VAL A 36 -9.85 -1.78 0.39
CA VAL A 36 -11.32 -1.71 0.22
C VAL A 36 -11.86 -3.05 -0.29
N ASP A 37 -11.22 -3.66 -1.28
CA ASP A 37 -11.61 -4.96 -1.82
C ASP A 37 -11.56 -6.05 -0.74
N TRP A 38 -10.50 -6.06 0.08
CA TRP A 38 -10.39 -6.99 1.20
C TRP A 38 -11.50 -6.78 2.23
N TRP A 39 -11.84 -5.53 2.55
CA TRP A 39 -12.90 -5.23 3.51
C TRP A 39 -14.28 -5.65 2.99
N ASN A 40 -14.59 -5.32 1.73
CA ASN A 40 -15.86 -5.70 1.09
C ASN A 40 -16.03 -7.22 1.04
N ALA A 41 -14.98 -7.95 0.68
CA ALA A 41 -15.01 -9.41 0.62
C ALA A 41 -15.18 -10.02 2.03
N ARG A 42 -14.55 -9.43 3.05
CA ARG A 42 -14.75 -9.81 4.45
C ARG A 42 -16.19 -9.56 4.92
N GLU A 43 -16.80 -8.43 4.58
CA GLU A 43 -18.20 -8.12 4.91
C GLU A 43 -19.17 -9.08 4.24
N GLY A 44 -18.87 -9.51 3.02
CA GLY A 44 -19.61 -10.56 2.31
C GLY A 44 -19.40 -11.98 2.84
N LEU A 45 -18.64 -12.15 3.94
CA LEU A 45 -18.21 -13.44 4.50
C LEU A 45 -17.51 -14.33 3.47
N GLN A 46 -16.93 -13.74 2.42
CA GLN A 46 -16.13 -14.47 1.46
C GLN A 46 -14.75 -14.72 2.07
N TYR A 47 -14.24 -15.92 1.88
CA TYR A 47 -12.87 -16.22 2.24
C TYR A 47 -11.94 -15.48 1.26
N VAL A 48 -10.99 -14.73 1.80
CA VAL A 48 -9.98 -13.98 1.03
C VAL A 48 -8.62 -14.41 1.52
N ASP A 49 -7.76 -14.83 0.60
CA ASP A 49 -6.37 -15.10 0.94
C ASP A 49 -5.70 -13.80 1.41
N LEU A 50 -5.07 -13.87 2.57
CA LEU A 50 -4.26 -12.76 3.05
C LEU A 50 -3.04 -12.60 2.15
N PRO A 51 -2.65 -11.36 1.79
CA PRO A 51 -1.43 -11.14 1.03
C PRO A 51 -0.23 -11.63 1.84
N ASN A 52 0.79 -12.18 1.16
CA ASN A 52 2.07 -12.51 1.79
C ASN A 52 2.89 -11.22 2.07
N ALA A 53 2.40 -10.39 3.00
CA ALA A 53 3.06 -9.13 3.37
C ALA A 53 4.48 -9.37 3.89
N ARG A 54 4.71 -10.49 4.59
CA ARG A 54 6.03 -10.88 5.11
C ARG A 54 7.04 -11.13 3.99
N GLY A 55 6.65 -11.89 2.97
CA GLY A 55 7.48 -12.13 1.79
C GLY A 55 7.77 -10.87 0.99
N GLU A 56 6.78 -9.99 0.79
CA GLU A 56 7.00 -8.73 0.06
C GLU A 56 7.94 -7.78 0.81
N VAL A 57 7.85 -7.68 2.14
CA VAL A 57 8.81 -6.91 2.94
C VAL A 57 10.20 -7.51 2.86
N ALA A 58 10.33 -8.84 2.99
CA ALA A 58 11.60 -9.54 2.91
C ALA A 58 12.31 -9.30 1.56
N LYS A 59 11.56 -9.33 0.45
CA LYS A 59 12.06 -8.97 -0.90
C LYS A 59 12.53 -7.53 -0.96
N LEU A 60 11.76 -6.59 -0.40
CA LEU A 60 12.06 -5.15 -0.45
C LEU A 60 13.36 -4.79 0.27
N ILE A 61 13.59 -5.37 1.46
CA ILE A 61 14.77 -5.05 2.28
C ILE A 61 15.91 -6.08 2.15
N HIS A 62 15.77 -7.03 1.22
CA HIS A 62 16.74 -8.09 0.94
C HIS A 62 17.12 -8.93 2.18
N CYS A 63 16.13 -9.43 2.90
CA CYS A 63 16.33 -10.33 4.03
C CYS A 63 15.55 -11.65 3.87
N HIS A 64 15.73 -12.56 4.81
CA HIS A 64 14.93 -13.78 4.92
C HIS A 64 13.53 -13.46 5.50
N GLU A 65 12.50 -14.21 5.07
CA GLU A 65 11.12 -13.97 5.54
C GLU A 65 10.99 -14.14 7.06
N GLU A 66 11.72 -15.08 7.65
CA GLU A 66 11.72 -15.36 9.09
C GLU A 66 12.30 -14.20 9.93
N SER A 67 13.03 -13.27 9.28
CA SER A 67 13.58 -12.08 9.94
C SER A 67 12.59 -10.91 10.00
N VAL A 68 11.43 -11.01 9.37
CA VAL A 68 10.42 -9.95 9.32
C VAL A 68 9.36 -10.14 10.41
N ALA A 69 9.31 -9.21 11.35
CA ALA A 69 8.26 -9.16 12.38
C ALA A 69 7.02 -8.44 11.83
N LEU A 70 6.01 -9.22 11.45
CA LEU A 70 4.66 -8.79 11.05
C LEU A 70 3.63 -9.68 11.72
#